data_AF-A0A402AEX8-F1
#
_entry.id   AF-A0A402AEX8-F1
#
_cell.length_a   1.000
_cell.length_b   1.000
_cell.length_c   1.000
_cell.angle_alpha   90.00
_cell.angle_beta   90.00
_cell.angle_gamma   90.00
#
_symmetry.space_group_name_H-M   'P 1'
#
loop_
_entity.id
_entity.type
_entity.pdbx_description
1 polymer ?
#
loop_
_entity_poly.entity_id
_entity_poly.type
_entity_poly.pdbx_seq_one_letter_code
_entity_poly.pdbx_strand_id
1 'polypeptide(L)'
;MNTEKILLQVYQNAIPNSWEVFRGKKHDINDLPNVSDNDIPILVITPEGWVEYINAYLSINSFSFADYKEIYLRVVEKDFGDDNTWTLIDLRLILPDKTQRFWSPQPNFEDKEILIFQRVIEAFARYSLLHNNSNLNVTIQDV
;
A
#
# COMPACT_ATOMS: atom_id res chain seq x y z
N MET A 1 -5.15 3.92 18.87
CA MET A 1 -5.15 5.07 17.97
C MET A 1 -6.43 4.95 17.15
N ASN A 2 -7.30 5.97 17.11
CA ASN A 2 -8.50 5.91 16.26
C ASN A 2 -8.01 5.89 14.81
N THR A 3 -8.09 4.72 14.17
CA THR A 3 -7.62 4.41 12.82
C THR A 3 -8.46 5.09 11.74
N GLU A 4 -9.58 5.69 12.11
CA GLU A 4 -10.24 6.64 11.23
C GLU A 4 -9.35 7.90 11.16
N LYS A 5 -8.78 8.13 9.97
CA LYS A 5 -8.51 9.44 9.37
C LYS A 5 -7.03 9.84 9.21
N ILE A 6 -6.06 8.94 9.01
CA ILE A 6 -4.70 9.39 8.62
C ILE A 6 -4.76 10.13 7.27
N LEU A 7 -5.42 9.57 6.25
CA LEU A 7 -5.60 10.20 4.94
C LEU A 7 -6.40 11.51 5.04
N LEU A 8 -7.44 11.53 5.88
CA LEU A 8 -8.26 12.72 6.10
C LEU A 8 -7.50 13.81 6.87
N GLN A 9 -6.58 13.46 7.76
CA GLN A 9 -5.66 14.41 8.41
C GLN A 9 -4.65 14.99 7.41
N VAL A 10 -4.09 14.15 6.53
CA VAL A 10 -3.19 14.56 5.44
C VAL A 10 -3.87 15.52 4.47
N TYR A 11 -5.18 15.39 4.30
CA TYR A 11 -5.97 16.33 3.49
C TYR A 11 -6.15 17.70 4.15
N GLN A 12 -6.24 17.75 5.48
CA GLN A 12 -6.63 18.96 6.23
C GLN A 12 -5.46 19.71 6.86
N ASN A 13 -4.30 19.07 7.02
CA ASN A 13 -3.20 19.59 7.83
C ASN A 13 -1.86 19.54 7.08
N ALA A 14 -0.89 20.29 7.61
CA ALA A 14 0.50 20.10 7.22
C ALA A 14 0.95 18.67 7.54
N ILE A 15 1.50 17.99 6.54
CA ILE A 15 1.96 16.61 6.66
C ILE A 15 3.30 16.62 7.37
N PRO A 16 3.51 15.80 8.41
CA PRO A 16 4.84 15.64 8.99
C PRO A 16 5.83 15.18 7.92
N ASN A 17 7.01 15.80 7.84
CA ASN A 17 8.04 15.46 6.85
C ASN A 17 8.50 13.98 6.90
N SER A 18 8.19 13.29 8.00
CA SER A 18 8.49 11.87 8.18
C SER A 18 7.49 10.94 7.52
N TRP A 19 6.33 11.42 7.05
CA TRP A 19 5.30 10.61 6.40
C TRP A 19 5.53 10.54 4.89
N GLU A 20 5.35 9.35 4.33
CA GLU A 20 5.33 9.18 2.88
C GLU A 20 3.90 9.24 2.39
N VAL A 21 3.61 10.16 1.46
CA VAL A 21 2.26 10.39 0.94
C VAL A 21 2.27 10.30 -0.57
N PHE A 22 1.45 9.39 -1.09
CA PHE A 22 1.20 9.23 -2.51
C PHE A 22 -0.11 9.91 -2.85
N ARG A 23 -0.06 10.69 -3.92
CA ARG A 23 -1.18 11.50 -4.36
C ARG A 23 -1.57 11.15 -5.79
N GLY A 24 -2.88 11.10 -6.03
CA GLY A 24 -3.51 10.84 -7.31
C GLY A 24 -4.41 11.99 -7.74
N LYS A 25 -4.99 11.89 -8.93
CA LYS A 25 -5.92 12.90 -9.44
C LYS A 25 -7.36 12.47 -9.13
N LYS A 26 -8.27 13.43 -9.11
CA LYS A 26 -9.69 13.18 -8.79
C LYS A 26 -10.40 12.27 -9.79
N HIS A 27 -10.05 12.33 -11.08
CA HIS A 27 -10.65 11.44 -12.07
C HIS A 27 -10.32 9.96 -11.84
N ASP A 28 -9.27 9.68 -11.05
CA ASP A 28 -8.90 8.33 -10.61
C ASP A 28 -9.71 7.90 -9.37
N ILE A 29 -10.52 8.79 -8.78
CA ILE A 29 -11.31 8.55 -7.58
C ILE A 29 -12.71 9.12 -7.82
N ASN A 30 -13.53 8.40 -8.59
CA ASN A 30 -14.92 8.83 -8.85
C ASN A 30 -15.64 9.14 -7.52
N ASP A 31 -16.27 10.31 -7.43
CA ASP A 31 -17.20 10.73 -6.37
C ASP A 31 -16.69 10.79 -4.91
N LEU A 32 -15.56 11.47 -4.65
CA LEU A 32 -15.38 12.13 -3.35
C LEU A 32 -16.05 13.52 -3.37
N PRO A 33 -17.22 13.73 -2.71
CA PRO A 33 -17.86 15.04 -2.66
C PRO A 33 -16.97 16.03 -1.90
N ASN A 34 -16.77 17.22 -2.49
CA ASN A 34 -16.01 18.37 -1.95
C ASN A 34 -14.47 18.29 -1.99
N VAL A 35 -13.88 17.45 -2.83
CA VAL A 35 -12.43 17.43 -3.03
C VAL A 35 -12.03 18.23 -4.28
N SER A 36 -11.09 19.18 -4.09
CA SER A 36 -10.45 19.97 -5.17
C SER A 36 -9.76 19.02 -6.16
N ASP A 37 -9.83 19.33 -7.46
CA ASP A 37 -9.48 18.41 -8.55
C ASP A 37 -8.01 17.97 -8.61
N ASN A 38 -7.13 18.50 -7.77
CA ASN A 38 -5.70 18.23 -7.82
C ASN A 38 -5.16 17.64 -6.51
N ASP A 39 -4.41 16.54 -6.65
CA ASP A 39 -3.44 16.05 -5.67
C ASP A 39 -4.03 15.43 -4.39
N ILE A 40 -4.97 14.49 -4.54
CA ILE A 40 -5.65 13.81 -3.42
C ILE A 40 -4.70 12.77 -2.80
N PRO A 41 -4.48 12.76 -1.47
CA PRO A 41 -3.73 11.69 -0.83
C PRO A 41 -4.51 10.37 -0.93
N ILE A 42 -3.90 9.37 -1.53
CA ILE A 42 -4.51 8.06 -1.82
C ILE A 42 -3.82 6.91 -1.09
N LEU A 43 -2.58 7.13 -0.66
CA LEU A 43 -1.85 6.24 0.23
C LEU A 43 -0.94 7.05 1.13
N VAL A 44 -0.90 6.68 2.40
CA VAL A 44 -0.01 7.25 3.40
C VAL A 44 0.70 6.11 4.12
N ILE A 45 2.02 6.26 4.29
CA ILE A 45 2.85 5.39 5.11
C ILE A 45 3.46 6.23 6.22
N THR A 46 3.21 5.84 7.47
CA THR A 46 3.77 6.52 8.63
C THR A 46 5.03 5.81 9.15
N PRO A 47 5.97 6.52 9.80
CA PRO A 47 7.15 5.92 10.43
C PRO A 47 6.84 4.84 11.45
N GLU A 48 5.68 4.94 12.10
CA GLU A 48 5.18 3.98 13.09
C GLU A 48 4.66 2.68 12.44
N GLY A 49 4.72 2.58 11.11
CA GLY A 49 4.38 1.40 10.36
C GLY A 49 2.90 1.28 10.01
N TRP A 50 2.14 2.36 10.07
CA TRP A 50 0.77 2.39 9.56
C TRP A 50 0.76 2.66 8.06
N VAL A 51 -0.02 1.86 7.34
CA VAL A 51 -0.35 2.09 5.93
C VAL A 51 -1.86 2.33 5.82
N GLU A 52 -2.27 3.50 5.34
CA GLU A 52 -3.68 3.83 5.07
C GLU A 52 -3.83 4.18 3.59
N TYR A 53 -4.85 3.63 2.93
CA TYR A 53 -5.06 3.80 1.50
C TYR A 53 -6.55 3.75 1.12
N ILE A 54 -6.88 4.29 -0.05
CA ILE A 54 -8.22 4.20 -0.64
C ILE A 54 -8.29 2.93 -1.51
N ASN A 55 -9.29 2.07 -1.28
CA ASN A 55 -9.50 0.88 -2.11
C ASN A 55 -10.37 1.18 -3.36
N ALA A 56 -10.56 0.19 -4.24
CA ALA A 56 -11.38 0.36 -5.46
C ALA A 56 -12.86 0.67 -5.19
N TYR A 57 -13.36 0.33 -4.01
CA TYR A 57 -14.71 0.67 -3.53
C TYR A 57 -14.74 2.00 -2.77
N LEU A 58 -13.69 2.82 -2.89
CA LEU A 58 -13.57 4.13 -2.26
C LEU A 58 -13.65 4.08 -0.73
N SER A 59 -13.42 2.91 -0.15
CA SER A 59 -13.38 2.70 1.29
C SER A 59 -11.95 2.88 1.78
N ILE A 60 -11.79 3.73 2.80
CA ILE A 60 -10.52 3.86 3.51
C ILE A 60 -10.21 2.51 4.15
N ASN A 61 -9.05 1.96 3.80
CA ASN A 61 -8.51 0.74 4.39
C ASN A 61 -7.16 1.04 5.03
N SER A 62 -6.78 0.19 5.97
CA SER A 62 -5.49 0.29 6.60
C SER A 62 -4.95 -1.08 7.00
N PHE A 63 -3.65 -1.14 7.19
CA PHE A 63 -2.98 -2.22 7.89
C PHE A 63 -1.76 -1.69 8.64
N SER A 64 -1.31 -2.46 9.64
CA SER A 64 -0.10 -2.14 10.40
C SER A 64 1.01 -3.12 10.07
N PHE A 65 2.23 -2.63 9.87
CA PHE A 65 3.42 -3.48 9.77
C PHE A 65 3.65 -4.34 11.01
N ALA A 66 3.13 -3.93 12.18
CA ALA A 66 3.19 -4.72 13.40
C ALA A 66 2.42 -6.05 13.30
N ASP A 67 1.44 -6.14 12.41
CA ASP A 67 0.60 -7.33 12.23
C ASP A 67 1.28 -8.41 11.39
N TYR A 68 2.38 -8.07 10.71
CA TYR A 68 3.02 -8.94 9.73
C TYR A 68 4.43 -9.30 10.16
N LYS A 69 4.76 -10.57 9.95
CA LYS A 69 6.10 -11.11 10.14
C LYS A 69 6.98 -10.86 8.92
N GLU A 70 6.41 -11.00 7.72
CA GLU A 70 7.15 -10.90 6.45
C GLU A 70 6.27 -10.25 5.38
N ILE A 71 6.90 -9.56 4.42
CA ILE A 71 6.26 -8.96 3.25
C ILE A 71 7.11 -9.27 2.01
N TYR A 72 6.46 -9.71 0.93
CA TYR A 72 7.10 -10.06 -0.33
C TYR A 72 6.42 -9.39 -1.51
N LEU A 73 7.20 -8.91 -2.48
CA LEU A 73 6.66 -8.61 -3.81
C LEU A 73 6.46 -9.93 -4.56
N ARG A 74 5.27 -10.09 -5.12
CA ARG A 74 4.88 -11.26 -5.90
C ARG A 74 4.47 -10.80 -7.28
N VAL A 75 5.06 -11.44 -8.29
CA VAL A 75 4.75 -11.25 -9.70
C VAL A 75 4.23 -12.60 -10.21
N VAL A 76 3.04 -12.62 -10.81
CA VAL A 76 2.37 -13.84 -11.23
C VAL A 76 1.84 -13.66 -12.62
N GLU A 77 2.15 -14.59 -13.50
CA GLU A 77 1.46 -14.68 -14.77
C GLU A 77 0.14 -15.43 -14.58
N LYS A 78 -0.96 -14.79 -14.96
CA LYS A 78 -2.28 -15.38 -14.94
C LYS A 78 -2.81 -15.51 -16.35
N ASP A 79 -2.94 -16.76 -16.77
CA ASP A 79 -3.62 -17.14 -17.99
C ASP A 79 -5.14 -17.18 -17.75
N PHE A 80 -5.90 -16.46 -18.58
CA PHE A 80 -7.36 -16.42 -18.52
C PHE A 80 -8.02 -17.29 -19.61
N GLY A 81 -7.23 -18.02 -20.41
CA GLY A 81 -7.71 -19.01 -21.37
C GLY A 81 -8.22 -18.44 -22.70
N ASP A 82 -8.06 -17.13 -22.92
CA ASP A 82 -8.50 -16.38 -24.11
C ASP A 82 -7.32 -15.80 -24.92
N ASP A 83 -6.17 -16.50 -24.92
CA ASP A 83 -4.87 -16.05 -25.45
C ASP A 83 -4.31 -14.78 -24.75
N ASN A 84 -4.91 -14.33 -23.65
CA ASN A 84 -4.41 -13.24 -22.84
C ASN A 84 -3.73 -13.76 -21.56
N THR A 85 -2.41 -13.61 -21.50
CA THR A 85 -1.65 -13.73 -20.25
C THR A 85 -1.52 -12.35 -19.61
N TRP A 86 -1.93 -12.24 -18.35
CA TRP A 86 -1.82 -11.01 -17.57
C TRP A 86 -0.77 -11.18 -16.49
N THR A 87 0.15 -10.22 -16.38
CA THR A 87 1.05 -10.14 -15.22
C THR A 87 0.34 -9.43 -14.08
N LEU A 88 0.13 -10.14 -12.97
CA LEU A 88 -0.37 -9.60 -11.71
C LEU A 88 0.79 -9.32 -10.78
N ILE A 89 0.82 -8.11 -10.22
CA ILE A 89 1.79 -7.71 -9.20
C ILE A 89 1.03 -7.40 -7.91
N ASP A 90 1.42 -8.06 -6.82
CA ASP A 90 0.85 -7.85 -5.49
C ASP A 90 1.94 -7.97 -4.41
N LEU A 91 1.63 -7.48 -3.20
CA LEU A 91 2.36 -7.81 -1.99
C LEU A 91 1.70 -8.99 -1.31
N ARG A 92 2.49 -10.02 -1.05
CA ARG A 92 2.14 -11.09 -0.12
C ARG A 92 2.58 -10.70 1.29
N LEU A 93 1.61 -10.51 2.16
CA LEU A 93 1.77 -10.15 3.58
C LEU A 93 1.58 -11.42 4.43
N ILE A 94 2.58 -11.80 5.22
CA ILE A 94 2.58 -13.01 6.03
C ILE A 94 2.39 -12.64 7.51
N LEU A 95 1.34 -13.18 8.13
CA LEU A 95 1.08 -13.05 9.56
C LEU A 95 1.96 -13.98 10.40
N PRO A 96 2.10 -13.75 11.73
CA PRO A 96 2.88 -14.61 12.62
C PRO A 96 2.46 -16.09 12.61
N ASP A 97 1.18 -16.37 12.38
CA ASP A 97 0.60 -17.72 12.27
C ASP A 97 0.81 -18.36 10.88
N LYS A 98 1.55 -17.68 9.99
CA LYS A 98 1.78 -18.03 8.58
C LYS A 98 0.57 -17.87 7.65
N THR A 99 -0.53 -17.30 8.14
CA THR A 99 -1.65 -16.89 7.27
C THR A 99 -1.17 -15.82 6.30
N GLN A 100 -1.68 -15.85 5.07
CA GLN A 100 -1.29 -14.94 4.00
C GLN A 100 -2.42 -13.96 3.69
N ARG A 101 -2.06 -12.70 3.43
CA ARG A 101 -2.93 -11.69 2.82
C ARG A 101 -2.24 -11.13 1.58
N PHE A 102 -3.03 -10.71 0.61
CA PHE A 102 -2.52 -10.09 -0.60
C PHE A 102 -3.00 -8.65 -0.65
N TRP A 103 -2.09 -7.74 -0.99
CA TRP A 103 -2.38 -6.33 -1.12
C TRP A 103 -1.76 -5.78 -2.40
N SER A 104 -2.51 -4.99 -3.16
CA SER A 104 -2.00 -4.33 -4.35
C SER A 104 -2.53 -2.89 -4.37
N PRO A 105 -1.71 -1.90 -4.75
CA PRO A 105 -2.20 -0.58 -5.10
C PRO A 105 -3.24 -0.75 -6.21
N GLN A 106 -4.39 -0.11 -6.05
CA GLN A 106 -5.48 -0.18 -7.03
C GLN A 106 -5.09 0.57 -8.32
N PRO A 107 -5.71 0.33 -9.49
CA PRO A 107 -5.28 0.86 -10.80
C PRO A 107 -5.27 2.40 -10.96
N ASN A 108 -5.56 3.14 -9.88
CA ASN A 108 -5.71 4.59 -9.82
C ASN A 108 -4.40 5.31 -9.43
N PHE A 109 -3.28 4.58 -9.37
CA PHE A 109 -1.96 5.14 -9.06
C PHE A 109 -1.13 5.47 -10.33
N GLU A 110 -1.73 5.43 -11.52
CA GLU A 110 -1.06 5.65 -12.81
C GLU A 110 0.20 4.74 -12.94
N ASP A 111 1.32 5.27 -13.44
CA ASP A 111 2.61 4.59 -13.57
C ASP A 111 3.38 4.44 -12.25
N LYS A 112 2.75 4.77 -11.10
CA LYS A 112 3.42 4.79 -9.79
C LYS A 112 3.27 3.49 -9.00
N GLU A 113 2.58 2.48 -9.52
CA GLU A 113 2.33 1.21 -8.82
C GLU A 113 3.63 0.56 -8.33
N ILE A 114 4.64 0.46 -9.20
CA ILE A 114 5.95 -0.12 -8.86
C ILE A 114 6.65 0.71 -7.77
N LEU A 115 6.58 2.03 -7.86
CA LEU A 115 7.15 2.93 -6.85
C LEU A 115 6.47 2.72 -5.49
N ILE A 116 5.15 2.54 -5.47
CA ILE A 116 4.40 2.31 -4.23
C ILE A 116 4.79 0.98 -3.60
N PHE A 117 4.88 -0.09 -4.39
CA PHE A 117 5.35 -1.38 -3.89
C PHE A 117 6.74 -1.25 -3.26
N GLN A 118 7.68 -0.63 -3.98
CA GLN A 118 9.02 -0.38 -3.48
C GLN A 118 8.99 0.37 -2.14
N ARG A 119 8.19 1.43 -2.04
CA ARG A 119 8.13 2.28 -0.85
C ARG A 119 7.48 1.59 0.36
N VAL A 120 6.45 0.80 0.14
CA VAL A 120 5.86 -0.04 1.21
C VAL A 120 6.87 -1.08 1.71
N ILE A 121 7.61 -1.72 0.82
CA ILE A 121 8.66 -2.70 1.18
C ILE A 121 9.80 -2.01 1.95
N GLU A 122 10.29 -0.87 1.45
CA GLU A 122 11.34 -0.08 2.12
C GLU A 122 10.89 0.38 3.51
N ALA A 123 9.64 0.83 3.65
CA ALA A 123 9.09 1.27 4.93
C ALA A 123 8.93 0.11 5.92
N PHE A 124 8.44 -1.05 5.45
CA PHE A 124 8.40 -2.27 6.27
C PHE A 124 9.79 -2.69 6.72
N ALA A 125 10.79 -2.57 5.84
CA ALA A 125 12.16 -2.92 6.16
C ALA A 125 12.73 -2.01 7.27
N ARG A 126 12.55 -0.69 7.13
CA ARG A 126 12.96 0.27 8.17
C ARG A 126 12.23 0.04 9.49
N TYR A 127 10.91 -0.19 9.44
CA TYR A 127 10.12 -0.52 10.63
C TYR A 127 10.65 -1.78 11.32
N SER A 128 10.94 -2.83 10.57
CA SER A 128 11.43 -4.11 11.10
C SER A 128 12.80 -4.00 11.77
N LEU A 129 13.72 -3.22 11.17
CA LEU A 129 15.03 -2.92 11.75
C LEU A 129 14.92 -2.17 13.08
N LEU A 130 14.02 -1.19 13.17
CA LEU A 130 13.81 -0.40 14.39
C LEU A 130 13.17 -1.20 15.52
N HIS A 131 12.34 -2.19 15.18
CA HIS A 131 11.58 -2.97 16.15
C HIS A 131 12.15 -4.37 16.41
N ASN A 132 13.40 -4.62 15.99
CA ASN A 132 14.11 -5.89 16.16
C ASN A 132 13.33 -7.11 15.61
N ASN A 133 12.52 -6.89 14.57
CA ASN A 133 11.86 -7.95 13.80
C ASN A 133 12.84 -8.45 12.74
N SER A 134 13.74 -9.35 13.14
CA SER A 134 14.91 -9.79 12.36
C SER A 134 14.60 -10.62 11.10
N ASN A 135 13.36 -10.67 10.60
CA ASN A 135 12.98 -11.54 9.48
C ASN A 135 12.66 -10.72 8.21
N LEU A 136 13.61 -9.91 7.77
CA LEU A 136 13.59 -9.35 6.42
C LEU A 136 14.13 -10.38 5.43
N ASN A 137 13.23 -11.18 4.87
CA ASN A 137 13.50 -11.87 3.61
C ASN A 137 12.76 -11.11 2.52
N VAL A 138 13.46 -10.26 1.77
CA VAL A 138 12.92 -9.72 0.51
C VAL A 138 13.24 -10.74 -0.56
N THR A 139 12.31 -11.65 -0.81
CA THR A 139 12.43 -12.65 -1.88
C THR A 139 11.46 -12.30 -3.00
N ILE A 140 11.98 -12.06 -4.20
CA ILE A 140 11.16 -12.04 -5.41
C ILE A 140 10.85 -13.51 -5.71
N GLN A 141 9.58 -13.89 -5.56
CA GLN A 141 9.12 -15.20 -6.03
C GLN A 141 8.46 -15.02 -7.39
N ASP A 142 9.17 -15.47 -8.42
CA ASP A 142 8.57 -15.85 -9.69
C ASP A 142 7.83 -17.17 -9.43
N VAL A 143 6.52 -17.21 -9.73
CA VAL A 143 5.68 -18.42 -9.60
C VAL A 143 5.09 -18.75 -10.96
#